data_AF-A0A8B5XGA6-F1
#
_entry.id   AF-A0A8B5XGA6-F1
#
_cell.length_a   1.000
_cell.length_b   1.000
_cell.length_c   1.000
_cell.angle_alpha   90.00
_cell.angle_beta   90.00
_cell.angle_gamma   90.00
#
_symmetry.space_group_name_H-M   'P 1'
#
loop_
_entity.id
_entity.type
_entity.pdbx_description
1 polymer ?
#
loop_
_entity_poly.entity_id
_entity_poly.type
_entity_poly.pdbx_seq_one_letter_code
_entity_poly.pdbx_strand_id
1 'polypeptide(L)'
;MTDRIYTSISEWLGPIRGRIMIGFVLIVGMYFVLSFGEQAWRAQELESDVAERKAEITELRQKRDSLEQQIQAYDSDQYETYVAQIARRDLNLAFPGETVMLVRWNEAPTPAVENEPEPEADGPPPNWQRWMDILARRS
;
A
#
# COMPACT_ATOMS: atom_id res chain seq x y z
N MET A 1 46.47 -52.28 68.87
CA MET A 1 46.88 -52.63 67.49
C MET A 1 46.00 -51.97 66.42
N THR A 2 44.89 -51.32 66.80
CA THR A 2 43.91 -50.66 65.92
C THR A 2 44.24 -49.19 65.57
N ASP A 3 45.00 -48.46 66.39
CA ASP A 3 45.33 -47.04 66.12
C ASP A 3 46.18 -46.83 64.86
N ARG A 4 47.01 -47.80 64.48
CA ARG A 4 47.91 -47.67 63.32
C ARG A 4 47.19 -47.79 61.97
N ILE A 5 45.95 -48.29 61.96
CA ILE A 5 45.16 -48.48 60.73
C ILE A 5 44.38 -47.20 60.36
N TYR A 6 43.98 -46.39 61.35
CA TYR A 6 43.20 -45.18 61.09
C TYR A 6 44.03 -44.04 60.49
N THR A 7 45.32 -43.94 60.86
CA THR A 7 46.21 -42.89 60.35
C THR A 7 46.59 -43.09 58.88
N SER A 8 46.78 -44.33 58.43
CA SER A 8 47.18 -44.61 57.04
C SER A 8 46.09 -44.31 56.01
N ILE A 9 44.82 -44.47 56.39
CA ILE A 9 43.68 -44.19 55.52
C ILE A 9 43.54 -42.67 55.32
N SER A 10 43.70 -41.87 56.38
CA SER A 10 43.61 -40.41 56.28
C SER A 10 44.72 -39.75 55.45
N GLU A 11 45.94 -40.30 55.45
CA GLU A 11 47.07 -39.76 54.68
C GLU A 11 46.92 -40.02 53.17
N TRP A 12 46.30 -41.14 52.77
CA TRP A 12 46.03 -41.45 51.36
C TRP A 12 44.84 -40.68 50.78
N LEU A 13 43.91 -40.24 51.63
CA LEU A 13 42.73 -39.44 51.27
C LEU A 13 43.00 -37.95 51.09
N GLY A 14 44.11 -37.41 51.63
CA GLY A 14 44.54 -36.01 51.44
C GLY A 14 44.67 -35.58 49.97
N PRO A 15 45.46 -36.29 49.13
CA PRO A 15 45.61 -35.92 47.72
C PRO A 15 44.34 -36.14 46.90
N ILE A 16 43.49 -37.10 47.29
CA ILE A 16 42.21 -37.37 46.63
C ILE A 16 41.21 -36.23 46.90
N ARG A 17 41.14 -35.74 48.14
CA ARG A 17 40.29 -34.61 48.52
C ARG A 17 40.64 -33.33 47.75
N GLY A 18 41.93 -33.04 47.55
CA GLY A 18 42.38 -31.90 46.76
C GLY A 18 41.96 -32.00 45.29
N ARG A 19 42.12 -33.18 44.68
CA ARG A 19 41.71 -33.43 43.28
C ARG A 19 40.20 -33.36 43.09
N ILE A 20 39.42 -33.85 44.06
CA ILE A 20 37.96 -33.73 44.07
C ILE A 20 37.53 -32.26 44.20
N MET A 21 38.16 -31.49 45.08
CA MET A 21 37.89 -30.05 45.21
C MET A 21 38.19 -29.28 43.92
N ILE A 22 39.32 -29.58 43.27
CA ILE A 22 39.67 -28.97 41.98
C ILE A 22 38.65 -29.33 40.90
N GLY A 23 38.25 -30.60 40.83
CA GLY A 23 37.21 -31.04 39.90
C GLY A 23 35.87 -30.36 40.16
N PHE A 24 35.49 -30.22 41.44
CA PHE A 24 34.26 -29.54 41.84
C PHE A 24 34.28 -28.05 41.46
N VAL A 25 35.38 -27.34 41.72
CA VAL A 25 35.55 -25.94 41.32
C VAL A 25 35.50 -25.78 39.80
N LEU A 26 36.12 -26.69 39.04
CA LEU A 26 36.04 -26.67 37.57
C LEU A 26 34.63 -26.90 37.05
N ILE A 27 33.87 -27.82 37.64
CA ILE A 27 32.47 -28.09 37.27
C ILE A 27 31.59 -26.88 37.58
N VAL A 28 31.74 -26.28 38.76
CA VAL A 28 30.98 -25.08 39.15
C VAL A 28 31.35 -23.88 38.28
N GLY A 29 32.65 -23.70 37.97
CA GLY A 29 33.12 -22.68 37.04
C GLY A 29 32.57 -22.87 35.63
N MET A 30 32.60 -24.10 35.11
CA MET A 30 32.03 -24.44 33.81
C MET A 30 30.51 -24.19 33.78
N TYR A 31 29.80 -24.56 34.84
CA TYR A 31 28.37 -24.28 34.98
C TYR A 31 28.08 -22.78 34.92
N PHE A 32 28.88 -21.95 35.60
CA PHE A 32 28.76 -20.50 35.52
C PHE A 32 28.98 -19.98 34.10
N VAL A 33 30.03 -20.44 33.41
CA VAL A 33 30.31 -20.01 32.03
C VAL A 33 29.16 -20.38 31.08
N LEU A 34 28.63 -21.59 31.19
CA LEU A 34 27.49 -22.04 30.37
C LEU A 34 26.20 -21.26 30.70
N SER A 35 25.94 -21.01 31.98
CA SER A 35 24.74 -20.28 32.42
C SER A 35 24.76 -18.80 32.01
N PHE A 36 25.93 -18.16 31.99
CA PHE A 36 26.06 -16.77 31.57
C PHE A 36 26.17 -16.61 30.05
N GLY A 37 26.65 -17.64 29.35
CA GLY A 37 26.71 -17.65 27.89
C GLY A 37 25.34 -17.47 27.23
N GLU A 38 24.31 -18.13 27.75
CA GLU A 38 22.94 -17.99 27.22
C GLU A 38 22.30 -16.62 27.46
N GLN A 39 22.63 -15.95 28.57
CA GLN A 39 22.06 -14.63 28.90
C GLN A 39 22.65 -13.52 28.04
N ALA A 40 23.93 -13.58 27.72
CA ALA A 40 24.58 -12.59 26.86
C ALA A 40 24.03 -12.61 25.42
N TRP A 41 23.67 -13.79 24.91
CA TRP A 41 23.12 -13.93 23.55
C TRP A 41 21.67 -13.47 23.46
N ARG A 42 20.85 -13.74 24.50
CA ARG A 42 19.46 -13.27 24.57
C ARG A 42 19.34 -11.75 24.60
N ALA A 43 20.30 -11.04 25.17
CA ALA A 43 20.30 -9.57 25.18
C ALA A 43 20.49 -8.99 23.76
N GLN A 44 21.36 -9.61 22.95
CA GLN A 44 21.63 -9.17 21.59
C GLN A 44 20.44 -9.42 20.65
N GLU A 45 19.77 -10.56 20.81
CA GLU A 45 18.63 -10.96 19.95
C GLU A 45 17.36 -10.14 20.27
N LEU A 46 17.18 -9.75 21.53
CA LEU A 46 16.08 -8.86 21.89
C LEU A 46 16.26 -7.45 21.31
N GLU A 47 17.49 -7.00 21.14
CA GLU A 47 17.80 -5.69 20.57
C GLU A 47 17.59 -5.66 19.05
N SER A 48 17.92 -6.75 18.34
CA SER A 48 17.60 -6.89 16.91
C SER A 48 16.11 -6.92 16.66
N ASP A 49 15.33 -7.66 17.45
CA ASP A 49 13.87 -7.73 17.31
C ASP A 49 13.21 -6.36 17.54
N VAL A 50 13.71 -5.59 18.52
CA VAL A 50 13.22 -4.23 18.78
C VAL A 50 13.60 -3.27 17.66
N ALA A 51 14.81 -3.42 17.08
CA ALA A 51 15.24 -2.59 15.97
C ALA A 51 14.42 -2.87 14.70
N GLU A 52 14.17 -4.14 14.39
CA GLU A 52 13.36 -4.55 13.22
C GLU A 52 11.93 -4.05 13.34
N ARG A 53 11.27 -4.26 14.49
CA ARG A 53 9.90 -3.77 14.73
C ARG A 53 9.81 -2.25 14.69
N LYS A 54 10.84 -1.53 15.17
CA LYS A 54 10.88 -0.06 15.07
C LYS A 54 11.05 0.40 13.62
N ALA A 55 11.83 -0.31 12.81
CA ALA A 55 11.98 -0.01 11.40
C ALA A 55 10.65 -0.19 10.66
N GLU A 56 9.95 -1.29 10.91
CA GLU A 56 8.63 -1.57 10.32
C GLU A 56 7.59 -0.48 10.68
N ILE A 57 7.53 -0.07 11.95
CA ILE A 57 6.64 1.03 12.39
C ILE A 57 7.00 2.33 11.68
N THR A 58 8.29 2.60 11.47
CA THR A 58 8.74 3.83 10.82
C THR A 58 8.36 3.83 9.34
N GLU A 59 8.54 2.71 8.64
CA GLU A 59 8.12 2.54 7.25
C GLU A 59 6.61 2.71 7.10
N LEU A 60 5.82 2.04 7.95
CA LEU A 60 4.37 2.13 7.93
C LEU A 60 3.86 3.56 8.19
N ARG A 61 4.51 4.29 9.10
CA ARG A 61 4.19 5.71 9.36
C ARG A 61 4.49 6.58 8.14
N GLN A 62 5.66 6.43 7.53
CA GLN A 62 6.00 7.18 6.31
C GLN A 62 5.02 6.90 5.18
N LYS A 63 4.61 5.63 5.02
CA LYS A 63 3.61 5.24 4.02
C LYS A 63 2.24 5.83 4.31
N ARG A 64 1.80 5.83 5.57
CA ARG A 64 0.57 6.51 5.98
C ARG A 64 0.65 8.01 5.66
N ASP A 65 1.72 8.68 6.07
CA ASP A 65 1.86 10.13 5.92
C ASP A 65 1.89 10.53 4.44
N SER A 66 2.58 9.77 3.60
CA SER A 66 2.58 10.00 2.15
C SER A 66 1.22 9.76 1.50
N LEU A 67 0.45 8.76 1.95
CA LEU A 67 -0.92 8.53 1.46
C LEU A 67 -1.87 9.62 1.93
N GLU A 68 -1.73 10.09 3.16
CA GLU A 68 -2.51 11.17 3.72
C GLU A 68 -2.24 12.49 2.99
N GLN A 69 -0.98 12.79 2.69
CA GLN A 69 -0.61 13.93 1.84
C GLN A 69 -1.18 13.83 0.42
N GLN A 70 -1.21 12.63 -0.17
CA GLN A 70 -1.84 12.44 -1.48
C GLN A 70 -3.33 12.71 -1.40
N ILE A 71 -4.03 12.17 -0.40
CA ILE A 71 -5.46 12.44 -0.19
C ILE A 71 -5.69 13.93 -0.01
N GLN A 72 -4.89 14.59 0.84
CA GLN A 72 -5.01 16.01 1.15
C GLN A 72 -4.71 16.91 -0.06
N ALA A 73 -3.84 16.47 -0.98
CA ALA A 73 -3.62 17.14 -2.26
C ALA A 73 -4.85 17.09 -3.18
N TYR A 74 -5.69 16.04 -3.05
CA TYR A 74 -6.96 15.95 -3.74
C TYR A 74 -8.13 16.50 -2.91
N ASP A 75 -7.96 16.76 -1.61
CA ASP A 75 -8.95 17.32 -0.69
C ASP A 75 -9.12 18.84 -0.90
N SER A 76 -9.51 19.20 -2.11
CA SER A 76 -9.95 20.56 -2.45
C SER A 76 -11.46 20.56 -2.62
N ASP A 77 -12.11 21.71 -2.36
CA ASP A 77 -13.56 21.90 -2.58
C ASP A 77 -14.04 21.42 -3.97
N GLN A 78 -13.15 21.43 -4.96
CA GLN A 78 -13.42 20.92 -6.30
C GLN A 78 -13.57 19.40 -6.37
N TYR A 79 -12.82 18.66 -5.56
CA TYR A 79 -12.91 17.20 -5.51
C TYR A 79 -14.18 16.74 -4.80
N GLU A 80 -14.60 17.38 -3.72
CA GLU A 80 -15.92 17.11 -3.11
C GLU A 80 -17.06 17.36 -4.12
N THR A 81 -16.97 18.47 -4.86
CA THR A 81 -17.95 18.81 -5.90
C THR A 81 -17.97 17.75 -7.02
N TYR A 82 -16.79 17.29 -7.44
CA TYR A 82 -16.63 16.23 -8.45
C TYR A 82 -17.20 14.88 -7.98
N VAL A 83 -16.88 14.46 -6.76
CA VAL A 83 -17.39 13.21 -6.16
C VAL A 83 -18.91 13.27 -6.02
N ALA A 84 -19.47 14.40 -5.57
CA ALA A 84 -20.91 14.59 -5.51
C ALA A 84 -21.58 14.52 -6.89
N GLN A 85 -20.92 15.04 -7.94
CA GLN A 85 -21.44 14.97 -9.30
C GLN A 85 -21.41 13.54 -9.87
N ILE A 86 -20.33 12.79 -9.64
CA ILE A 86 -20.21 11.37 -10.02
C ILE A 86 -21.28 10.53 -9.31
N ALA A 87 -21.39 10.67 -7.99
CA ALA A 87 -22.38 9.93 -7.19
C ALA A 87 -23.82 10.22 -7.66
N ARG A 88 -24.13 11.47 -8.03
CA ARG A 88 -25.45 11.84 -8.57
C ARG A 88 -25.75 11.26 -9.94
N ARG A 89 -24.76 11.25 -10.83
CA ARG A 89 -24.88 10.62 -12.15
C ARG A 89 -25.18 9.13 -12.00
N ASP A 90 -24.43 8.46 -11.13
CA ASP A 90 -24.53 7.01 -10.95
C ASP A 90 -25.83 6.61 -10.21
N LEU A 91 -26.37 7.51 -9.36
CA LEU A 91 -27.66 7.34 -8.68
C LEU A 91 -28.85 7.96 -9.43
N ASN A 92 -28.62 8.60 -10.58
CA ASN A 92 -29.60 9.35 -11.37
C ASN A 92 -30.45 10.36 -10.53
N LEU A 93 -29.81 11.06 -9.59
CA LEU A 93 -30.45 12.01 -8.68
C LEU A 93 -30.23 13.47 -9.15
N ALA A 94 -31.31 14.23 -9.31
CA ALA A 94 -31.28 15.67 -9.62
C ALA A 94 -31.40 16.54 -8.35
N PHE A 95 -30.90 17.79 -8.38
CA PHE A 95 -31.02 18.71 -7.23
C PHE A 95 -32.48 19.11 -6.95
N PRO A 96 -32.84 19.45 -5.69
CA PRO A 96 -34.10 20.13 -5.40
C PRO A 96 -34.17 21.48 -6.14
N GLY A 97 -35.01 21.55 -7.18
CA GLY A 97 -35.19 22.74 -8.02
C GLY A 97 -34.75 22.58 -9.48
N GLU A 98 -34.07 21.48 -9.85
CA GLU A 98 -33.77 21.17 -11.24
C GLU A 98 -34.93 20.45 -11.94
N THR A 99 -35.19 20.81 -13.21
CA THR A 99 -36.21 20.16 -14.04
C THR A 99 -35.58 18.98 -14.77
N VAL A 100 -35.94 17.75 -14.37
CA VAL A 100 -35.51 16.53 -15.07
C VAL A 100 -36.31 16.40 -16.36
N MET A 101 -35.67 16.65 -17.50
CA MET A 101 -36.28 16.49 -18.81
C MET A 101 -36.01 15.09 -19.34
N LEU A 102 -37.00 14.19 -19.20
CA LEU A 102 -36.96 12.89 -19.88
C LEU A 102 -37.25 13.09 -21.37
N VAL A 103 -36.22 12.97 -22.21
CA VAL A 103 -36.39 12.90 -23.67
C VAL A 103 -37.02 11.56 -24.00
N ARG A 104 -38.33 11.56 -24.28
CA ARG A 104 -38.97 10.43 -24.96
C ARG A 104 -38.68 10.59 -26.44
N TRP A 105 -37.81 9.74 -26.96
CA TRP A 105 -37.65 9.57 -28.40
C TRP A 105 -38.95 8.96 -28.93
N ASN A 106 -39.82 9.79 -29.49
CA ASN A 106 -40.87 9.29 -30.36
C ASN A 106 -40.21 8.88 -31.68
N GLU A 107 -40.57 7.72 -32.21
CA GLU A 107 -40.17 7.34 -33.56
C GLU A 107 -40.55 8.47 -34.52
N ALA A 108 -39.58 8.87 -35.36
CA ALA A 108 -39.80 9.91 -36.33
C ALA A 108 -41.03 9.56 -37.17
N PRO A 109 -41.95 10.52 -37.43
CA PRO A 109 -43.03 10.24 -38.37
C PRO A 109 -42.37 9.83 -39.68
N THR A 110 -42.72 8.62 -40.15
CA THR A 110 -42.27 8.11 -41.45
C THR A 110 -42.51 9.22 -42.47
N PRO A 111 -41.46 9.76 -43.12
CA PRO A 111 -41.65 10.84 -44.07
C PRO A 111 -42.59 10.33 -45.16
N ALA A 112 -43.71 11.03 -45.33
CA ALA A 112 -44.51 10.88 -46.53
C ALA A 112 -43.56 11.11 -47.71
N VAL A 113 -43.52 10.15 -48.64
CA VAL A 113 -42.72 10.26 -49.86
C VAL A 113 -43.23 11.47 -50.63
N GLU A 114 -42.56 12.60 -50.41
CA GLU A 114 -42.78 13.84 -51.14
C GLU A 114 -42.09 13.67 -52.49
N ASN A 115 -42.88 13.82 -53.56
CA ASN A 115 -42.47 13.56 -54.92
C ASN A 115 -41.18 14.33 -55.27
N GLU A 116 -40.27 13.59 -55.89
CA GLU A 116 -39.01 14.08 -56.45
C GLU A 116 -39.25 15.29 -57.36
N PRO A 117 -38.65 16.48 -57.09
CA PRO A 117 -38.80 17.62 -57.97
C PRO A 117 -37.97 17.42 -59.24
N GLU A 118 -38.68 17.47 -60.37
CA GLU A 118 -38.16 17.64 -61.72
C GLU A 118 -37.26 18.90 -61.80
N PRO A 119 -36.14 18.89 -62.53
CA PRO A 119 -35.14 19.95 -62.45
C PRO A 119 -35.62 21.25 -63.08
N GLU A 120 -35.92 22.25 -62.24
CA GLU A 120 -36.11 23.65 -62.67
C GLU A 120 -34.76 24.23 -63.14
N ALA A 121 -34.69 24.54 -64.43
CA ALA A 121 -33.49 24.93 -65.16
C ALA A 121 -33.05 26.40 -64.98
N ASP A 122 -33.59 27.15 -64.00
CA ASP A 122 -33.26 28.58 -63.78
C ASP A 122 -33.09 28.93 -62.28
N GLY A 123 -32.41 28.05 -61.55
CA GLY A 123 -31.97 28.33 -60.17
C GLY A 123 -30.61 29.03 -60.10
N PRO A 124 -30.31 29.78 -59.01
CA PRO A 124 -29.00 30.37 -58.80
C PRO A 124 -27.89 29.31 -58.91
N PRO A 125 -26.71 29.67 -59.44
CA PRO A 125 -25.69 28.69 -59.79
C PRO A 125 -25.35 27.83 -58.57
N PRO A 126 -25.23 26.50 -58.77
CA PRO A 126 -24.95 25.59 -57.67
C PRO A 126 -23.67 25.98 -56.94
N ASN A 127 -23.67 25.75 -55.62
CA ASN A 127 -22.65 26.30 -54.72
C ASN A 127 -21.20 25.98 -55.17
N TRP A 128 -20.95 24.86 -55.84
CA TRP A 128 -19.64 24.50 -56.37
C TRP A 128 -19.13 25.44 -57.48
N GLN A 129 -20.02 25.98 -58.31
CA GLN A 129 -19.64 26.96 -59.34
C GLN A 129 -19.16 28.27 -58.72
N ARG A 130 -19.80 28.70 -57.63
CA ARG A 130 -19.38 29.88 -56.87
C ARG A 130 -17.99 29.71 -56.27
N TRP A 131 -17.66 28.50 -55.78
CA TRP A 131 -16.32 28.20 -55.27
C TRP A 131 -15.25 28.25 -56.36
N MET A 132 -15.56 27.77 -57.57
CA MET A 132 -14.64 27.81 -58.70
C MET A 132 -14.34 29.25 -59.15
N ASP A 133 -15.34 30.12 -59.16
CA ASP A 133 -15.18 31.53 -59.58
C ASP A 133 -14.27 32.33 -58.62
N ILE A 134 -14.32 32.01 -57.32
CA ILE A 134 -13.44 32.60 -56.30
C ILE A 134 -11.97 32.18 -56.54
N LEU A 135 -11.74 30.93 -56.94
CA LEU A 135 -10.39 30.42 -57.20
C LEU A 135 -9.78 31.01 -58.48
N ALA A 136 -10.59 31.15 -59.54
CA ALA A 136 -10.15 31.70 -60.82
C ALA A 136 -9.79 33.20 -60.76
N ARG A 137 -10.41 33.96 -59.85
CA ARG A 137 -10.16 35.41 -59.68
C ARG A 137 -8.82 35.74 -59.01
N ARG A 138 -8.11 34.73 -58.45
CA ARG A 138 -6.92 34.93 -57.62
C ARG A 138 -5.59 34.54 -58.30
N SER A 139 -5.63 34.21 -59.60
CA SER A 139 -4.48 33.95 -60.48
C SER A 139 -4.44 34.95 -61.61
#